data_AF-A0A3Q2PIV5-F1
#
_entry.id   AF-A0A3Q2PIV5-F1
#
_cell.length_a   1.000
_cell.length_b   1.000
_cell.length_c   1.000
_cell.angle_alpha   90.00
_cell.angle_beta   90.00
_cell.angle_gamma   90.00
#
_symmetry.space_group_name_H-M   'P 1'
#
loop_
_entity.id
_entity.type
_entity.pdbx_description
1 polymer ?
#
loop_
_entity_poly.entity_id
_entity_poly.type
_entity_poly.pdbx_seq_one_letter_code
_entity_poly.pdbx_strand_id
1 'polypeptide(L)'
;MAATSEISTQVISWSSLIQKILKQDSSDLLQTGCNPGPSAEIRFWASRKRNLEGIHDQLQSPSVEIMAKVLEEMDSSYHPTVNTLIGNVSNALKEAQDVDLYLRPLDAQLFELEKNGFLQMEKCIPALFHTVFLVWTNCQYYQRPARIVVLLQELCNLFIEQAFAYLPEDLLRREDTEESLLMIKKVVKLLGRFKESYQAQKERLARQQTCPPWDFPSAMAFSRFDRFMNRMLQLENLLETVLEFQRMEKLEFGGGKGRLYSEQVAKIHSEFTNHCQALKHSKNNPLDFTSQAFEDEHNTFKRRIADFERRLANLLCLAFKDCTGLEAALKMLMIVGPFLERRQISQLFGPSFTLLQQHFSDELENCQFLIKSQLNQVGSGVTKNMAYTSGVLKWAKMLKERIETPWEKFRSLFDMSVKNMKISLYRYCRFGLKIDNTSLFMQSF
;
A
#
# COMPACT_ATOMS: atom_id res chain seq x y z
N MET A 1 -71.73 -2.33 16.15
CA MET A 1 -70.99 -1.05 16.21
C MET A 1 -69.84 -1.04 17.22
N ALA A 2 -70.00 -1.53 18.46
CA ALA A 2 -68.88 -1.59 19.41
C ALA A 2 -67.79 -2.62 19.01
N ALA A 3 -68.18 -3.87 18.71
CA ALA A 3 -67.25 -4.92 18.30
C ALA A 3 -66.47 -4.58 17.00
N THR A 4 -67.10 -3.87 16.08
CA THR A 4 -66.48 -3.44 14.82
C THR A 4 -65.42 -2.35 15.05
N SER A 5 -65.63 -1.47 16.02
CA SER A 5 -64.66 -0.44 16.42
C SER A 5 -63.42 -1.05 17.12
N GLU A 6 -63.62 -2.08 17.94
CA GLU A 6 -62.52 -2.78 18.61
C GLU A 6 -61.65 -3.56 17.61
N ILE A 7 -62.27 -4.30 16.67
CA ILE A 7 -61.56 -5.00 15.60
C ILE A 7 -60.74 -4.03 14.75
N SER A 8 -61.33 -2.90 14.33
CA SER A 8 -60.61 -1.87 13.56
C SER A 8 -59.40 -1.31 14.33
N THR A 9 -59.53 -1.07 15.63
CA THR A 9 -58.44 -0.54 16.46
C THR A 9 -57.29 -1.55 16.58
N GLN A 10 -57.60 -2.84 16.76
CA GLN A 10 -56.60 -3.89 16.78
C GLN A 10 -55.89 -4.04 15.43
N VAL A 11 -56.64 -4.02 14.33
CA VAL A 11 -56.07 -4.08 12.96
C VAL A 11 -55.11 -2.92 12.71
N ILE A 12 -55.44 -1.71 13.13
CA ILE A 12 -54.56 -0.53 12.99
C ILE A 12 -53.28 -0.72 13.80
N SER A 13 -53.40 -1.12 15.07
CA SER A 13 -52.25 -1.35 15.95
C SER A 13 -51.31 -2.43 15.38
N TRP A 14 -51.86 -3.59 15.01
CA TRP A 14 -51.10 -4.68 14.40
C TRP A 14 -50.45 -4.28 13.08
N SER A 15 -51.19 -3.58 12.21
CA SER A 15 -50.66 -3.07 10.95
C SER A 15 -49.46 -2.14 11.18
N SER A 16 -49.54 -1.26 12.17
CA SER A 16 -48.44 -0.34 12.50
C SER A 16 -47.18 -1.08 12.97
N LEU A 17 -47.34 -2.10 13.82
CA LEU A 17 -46.25 -2.93 14.34
C LEU A 17 -45.58 -3.75 13.24
N ILE A 18 -46.38 -4.44 12.42
CA ILE A 18 -45.87 -5.25 11.31
C ILE A 18 -45.16 -4.37 10.29
N GLN A 19 -45.73 -3.21 9.94
CA GLN A 19 -45.08 -2.24 9.04
C GLN A 19 -43.75 -1.74 9.61
N LYS A 20 -43.63 -1.54 10.92
CA LYS A 20 -42.36 -1.17 11.55
C LYS A 20 -41.30 -2.27 11.36
N ILE A 21 -41.67 -3.54 11.54
CA ILE A 21 -40.76 -4.68 11.35
C ILE A 21 -40.37 -4.82 9.87
N LEU A 22 -41.32 -4.67 8.95
CA LEU A 22 -41.06 -4.74 7.51
C LEU A 22 -40.11 -3.63 7.05
N LYS A 23 -40.14 -2.45 7.67
CA LYS A 23 -39.28 -1.31 7.35
C LYS A 23 -37.84 -1.41 7.89
N GLN A 24 -37.55 -2.34 8.80
CA GLN A 24 -36.18 -2.51 9.30
C GLN A 24 -35.23 -2.88 8.16
N ASP A 25 -34.04 -2.28 8.16
CA ASP A 25 -33.00 -2.51 7.16
C ASP A 25 -31.68 -2.87 7.86
N SER A 26 -30.87 -3.74 7.26
CA SER A 26 -29.60 -4.12 7.86
C SER A 26 -28.59 -2.96 7.89
N SER A 27 -28.76 -1.98 7.00
CA SER A 27 -27.94 -0.77 6.96
C SER A 27 -28.15 0.17 8.15
N ASP A 28 -29.22 0.01 8.95
CA ASP A 28 -29.56 0.93 10.05
C ASP A 28 -28.41 1.09 11.07
N LEU A 29 -27.66 0.02 11.36
CA LEU A 29 -26.50 0.06 12.25
C LEU A 29 -25.35 0.89 11.67
N LEU A 30 -25.12 0.80 10.36
CA LEU A 30 -24.09 1.59 9.68
C LEU A 30 -24.51 3.07 9.56
N GLN A 31 -25.80 3.33 9.33
CA GLN A 31 -26.34 4.70 9.25
C GLN A 31 -26.28 5.45 10.59
N THR A 32 -26.35 4.73 11.71
CA THR A 32 -26.20 5.31 13.07
C THR A 32 -24.75 5.58 13.46
N GLY A 33 -23.78 5.33 12.56
CA GLY A 33 -22.36 5.58 12.79
C GLY A 33 -21.63 4.43 13.50
N CYS A 34 -22.29 3.30 13.73
CA CYS A 34 -21.62 2.10 14.23
C CYS A 34 -20.75 1.50 13.11
N ASN A 35 -19.71 0.75 13.49
CA ASN A 35 -18.87 0.01 12.55
C ASN A 35 -19.00 -1.49 12.78
N PRO A 36 -20.20 -2.09 12.55
CA PRO A 36 -20.37 -3.53 12.75
C PRO A 36 -19.50 -4.33 11.78
N GLY A 37 -19.09 -5.52 12.23
CA GLY A 37 -18.53 -6.57 11.38
C GLY A 37 -19.62 -7.41 10.70
N PRO A 38 -19.24 -8.31 9.78
CA PRO A 38 -20.13 -9.04 8.86
C PRO A 38 -21.09 -10.02 9.56
N SER A 39 -20.81 -10.36 10.82
CA SER A 39 -21.74 -11.13 11.66
C SER A 39 -23.03 -10.37 11.97
N ALA A 40 -23.07 -9.06 11.79
CA ALA A 40 -24.26 -8.25 11.99
C ALA A 40 -25.29 -8.46 10.87
N GLU A 41 -24.90 -8.41 9.60
CA GLU A 41 -25.76 -8.75 8.45
C GLU A 41 -26.35 -10.16 8.60
N ILE A 42 -25.52 -11.16 8.93
CA ILE A 42 -25.97 -12.56 9.09
C ILE A 42 -27.00 -12.68 10.22
N ARG A 43 -26.71 -12.10 11.39
CA ARG A 43 -27.63 -12.11 12.54
C ARG A 43 -28.92 -11.34 12.24
N PHE A 44 -28.84 -10.23 11.51
CA PHE A 44 -30.01 -9.46 11.10
C PHE A 44 -30.95 -10.33 10.27
N TRP A 45 -30.45 -11.00 9.23
CA TRP A 45 -31.29 -11.84 8.36
C TRP A 45 -31.85 -13.06 9.08
N ALA A 46 -31.04 -13.73 9.92
CA ALA A 46 -31.51 -14.83 10.76
C ALA A 46 -32.61 -14.39 11.73
N SER A 47 -32.46 -13.22 12.36
CA SER A 47 -33.48 -12.66 13.25
C SER A 47 -34.73 -12.21 12.49
N ARG A 48 -34.58 -11.57 11.33
CA ARG A 48 -35.68 -11.11 10.48
C ARG A 48 -36.53 -12.30 10.02
N LYS A 49 -35.88 -13.38 9.58
CA LYS A 49 -36.55 -14.64 9.25
C LYS A 49 -37.36 -15.15 10.44
N ARG A 50 -36.75 -15.37 11.60
CA ARG A 50 -37.44 -15.90 12.80
C ARG A 50 -38.64 -15.04 13.21
N ASN A 51 -38.48 -13.71 13.17
CA ASN A 51 -39.55 -12.78 13.51
C ASN A 51 -40.70 -12.85 12.50
N LEU A 52 -40.40 -12.90 11.20
CA LEU A 52 -41.41 -13.00 10.15
C LEU A 52 -42.10 -14.38 10.13
N GLU A 53 -41.40 -15.46 10.47
CA GLU A 53 -41.99 -16.79 10.67
C GLU A 53 -43.04 -16.72 11.79
N GLY A 54 -42.68 -16.19 12.96
CA GLY A 54 -43.62 -16.03 14.06
C GLY A 54 -44.82 -15.13 13.73
N ILE A 55 -44.64 -14.04 13.00
CA ILE A 55 -45.74 -13.16 12.56
C ILE A 55 -46.61 -13.86 11.51
N HIS A 56 -46.01 -14.60 10.60
CA HIS A 56 -46.74 -15.35 9.58
C HIS A 56 -47.62 -16.43 10.21
N ASP A 57 -47.10 -17.18 11.17
CA ASP A 57 -47.86 -18.17 11.94
C ASP A 57 -49.03 -17.54 12.69
N GLN A 58 -48.83 -16.35 13.28
CA GLN A 58 -49.90 -15.58 13.92
C GLN A 58 -50.97 -15.13 12.92
N LEU A 59 -50.58 -14.68 11.73
CA LEU A 59 -51.50 -14.24 10.67
C LEU A 59 -52.29 -15.41 10.06
N GLN A 60 -51.75 -16.62 10.10
CA GLN A 60 -52.43 -17.86 9.68
C GLN A 60 -53.30 -18.47 10.78
N SER A 61 -53.39 -17.85 11.95
CA SER A 61 -54.21 -18.38 13.03
C SER A 61 -55.71 -18.34 12.66
N PRO A 62 -56.51 -19.32 13.11
CA PRO A 62 -57.95 -19.37 12.81
C PRO A 62 -58.70 -18.10 13.24
N SER A 63 -58.25 -17.45 14.32
CA SER A 63 -58.83 -16.20 14.81
C SER A 63 -58.66 -15.04 13.82
N VAL A 64 -57.49 -14.94 13.16
CA VAL A 64 -57.20 -13.92 12.16
C VAL A 64 -57.95 -14.21 10.85
N GLU A 65 -58.10 -15.48 10.47
CA GLU A 65 -58.92 -15.87 9.32
C GLU A 65 -60.40 -15.51 9.51
N ILE A 66 -60.96 -15.78 10.71
CA ILE A 66 -62.33 -15.40 11.05
C ILE A 66 -62.47 -13.88 11.02
N MET A 67 -61.50 -13.14 11.60
CA MET A 67 -61.50 -11.67 11.55
C MET A 67 -61.49 -11.16 10.10
N ALA A 68 -60.67 -11.73 9.23
CA ALA A 68 -60.59 -11.33 7.83
C ALA A 68 -61.93 -11.57 7.09
N LYS A 69 -62.59 -12.71 7.32
CA LYS A 69 -63.92 -13.04 6.77
C LYS A 69 -65.01 -12.10 7.27
N VAL A 70 -65.03 -11.80 8.57
CA VAL A 70 -65.99 -10.83 9.15
C VAL A 70 -65.80 -9.44 8.54
N LEU A 71 -64.55 -9.02 8.31
CA LEU A 71 -64.27 -7.74 7.64
C LEU A 71 -64.69 -7.74 6.16
N GLU A 72 -64.63 -8.90 5.49
CA GLU A 72 -65.09 -9.10 4.11
C GLU A 72 -66.63 -9.00 4.02
N GLU A 73 -67.34 -9.76 4.87
CA GLU A 73 -68.80 -9.77 4.92
C GLU A 73 -69.40 -8.41 5.26
N MET A 74 -68.66 -7.58 6.01
CA MET A 74 -69.08 -6.21 6.35
C MET A 74 -68.65 -5.15 5.34
N ASP A 75 -68.05 -5.52 4.20
CA ASP A 75 -67.49 -4.61 3.19
C ASP A 75 -66.61 -3.51 3.82
N SER A 76 -65.79 -3.91 4.79
CA SER A 76 -64.99 -2.99 5.59
C SER A 76 -63.79 -2.46 4.79
N SER A 77 -63.59 -1.14 4.83
CA SER A 77 -62.40 -0.49 4.26
C SER A 77 -61.05 -1.03 4.76
N TYR A 78 -61.02 -1.74 5.89
CA TYR A 78 -59.82 -2.36 6.46
C TYR A 78 -59.50 -3.75 5.88
N HIS A 79 -60.46 -4.43 5.24
CA HIS A 79 -60.25 -5.77 4.68
C HIS A 79 -59.11 -5.79 3.62
N PRO A 80 -59.05 -4.85 2.65
CA PRO A 80 -57.92 -4.78 1.71
C PRO A 80 -56.58 -4.54 2.40
N THR A 81 -56.55 -3.76 3.48
CA THR A 81 -55.33 -3.45 4.25
C THR A 81 -54.77 -4.72 4.92
N VAL A 82 -55.64 -5.53 5.53
CA VAL A 82 -55.25 -6.80 6.17
C VAL A 82 -54.69 -7.79 5.14
N ASN A 83 -55.39 -7.98 4.01
CA ASN A 83 -54.92 -8.88 2.95
C ASN A 83 -53.57 -8.44 2.36
N THR A 84 -53.41 -7.12 2.13
CA THR A 84 -52.15 -6.55 1.67
C THR A 84 -51.02 -6.78 2.69
N LEU A 85 -51.31 -6.66 3.98
CA LEU A 85 -50.35 -6.90 5.05
C LEU A 85 -49.92 -8.37 5.09
N ILE A 86 -50.86 -9.31 5.01
CA ILE A 86 -50.57 -10.76 4.96
C ILE A 86 -49.70 -11.10 3.75
N GLY A 87 -50.02 -10.54 2.57
CA GLY A 87 -49.22 -10.70 1.36
C GLY A 87 -47.79 -10.16 1.53
N ASN A 88 -47.66 -8.96 2.10
CA ASN A 88 -46.35 -8.33 2.36
C ASN A 88 -45.50 -9.16 3.33
N VAL A 89 -46.09 -9.68 4.41
CA VAL A 89 -45.37 -10.55 5.36
C VAL A 89 -44.94 -11.85 4.69
N SER A 90 -45.81 -12.48 3.91
CA SER A 90 -45.49 -13.72 3.18
C SER A 90 -44.33 -13.53 2.20
N ASN A 91 -44.32 -12.39 1.48
CA ASN A 91 -43.23 -12.05 0.56
C ASN A 91 -41.92 -11.74 1.30
N ALA A 92 -41.99 -10.94 2.38
CA ALA A 92 -40.82 -10.62 3.19
C ALA A 92 -40.23 -11.87 3.87
N LEU A 93 -41.08 -12.83 4.26
CA LEU A 93 -40.65 -14.09 4.84
C LEU A 93 -39.88 -14.93 3.81
N LYS A 94 -40.41 -15.10 2.59
CA LYS A 94 -39.72 -15.79 1.49
C LYS A 94 -38.36 -15.17 1.21
N GLU A 95 -38.30 -13.84 1.15
CA GLU A 95 -37.06 -13.10 1.02
C GLU A 95 -36.07 -13.39 2.16
N ALA A 96 -36.52 -13.31 3.42
CA ALA A 96 -35.66 -13.53 4.57
C ALA A 96 -35.15 -14.98 4.66
N GLN A 97 -35.98 -15.96 4.29
CA GLN A 97 -35.59 -17.38 4.25
C GLN A 97 -34.52 -17.65 3.20
N ASP A 98 -34.67 -17.07 2.00
CA ASP A 98 -33.71 -17.24 0.92
C ASP A 98 -32.37 -16.57 1.26
N VAL A 99 -32.40 -15.34 1.74
CA VAL A 99 -31.18 -14.60 2.13
C VAL A 99 -30.46 -15.30 3.31
N ASP A 100 -31.17 -15.73 4.35
CA ASP A 100 -30.59 -16.49 5.48
C ASP A 100 -29.90 -17.78 5.02
N LEU A 101 -30.52 -18.50 4.06
CA LEU A 101 -29.95 -19.73 3.50
C LEU A 101 -28.62 -19.45 2.79
N TYR A 102 -28.57 -18.44 1.93
CA TYR A 102 -27.40 -18.14 1.12
C TYR A 102 -26.28 -17.43 1.89
N LEU A 103 -26.58 -16.68 2.97
CA LEU A 103 -25.56 -16.07 3.82
C LEU A 103 -24.88 -17.07 4.77
N ARG A 104 -25.54 -18.18 5.11
CA ARG A 104 -25.02 -19.16 6.08
C ARG A 104 -23.59 -19.68 5.83
N PRO A 105 -23.16 -19.96 4.58
CA PRO A 105 -21.78 -20.37 4.31
C PRO A 105 -20.72 -19.32 4.69
N LEU A 106 -21.07 -18.03 4.69
CA LEU A 106 -20.17 -16.97 5.12
C LEU A 106 -19.90 -17.05 6.63
N ASP A 107 -20.88 -17.43 7.44
CA ASP A 107 -20.76 -17.45 8.90
C ASP A 107 -19.59 -18.33 9.38
N ALA A 108 -19.51 -19.55 8.84
CA ALA A 108 -18.42 -20.48 9.14
C ALA A 108 -17.05 -19.95 8.67
N GLN A 109 -16.99 -19.29 7.50
CA GLN A 109 -15.75 -18.71 6.98
C GLN A 109 -15.29 -17.51 7.81
N LEU A 110 -16.22 -16.68 8.26
CA LEU A 110 -15.94 -15.50 9.08
C LEU A 110 -15.46 -15.90 10.49
N PHE A 111 -16.08 -16.91 11.08
CA PHE A 111 -15.64 -17.46 12.36
C PHE A 111 -14.20 -17.97 12.29
N GLU A 112 -13.85 -18.73 11.25
CA GLU A 112 -12.48 -19.21 11.04
C GLU A 112 -11.50 -18.06 10.74
N LEU A 113 -11.92 -17.03 10.02
CA LEU A 113 -11.11 -15.83 9.76
C LEU A 113 -10.76 -15.08 11.05
N GLU A 114 -11.75 -14.85 11.92
CA GLU A 114 -11.57 -14.17 13.20
C GLU A 114 -10.69 -14.99 14.17
N LYS A 115 -10.82 -16.32 14.14
CA LYS A 115 -10.10 -17.22 15.05
C LYS A 115 -8.64 -17.48 14.65
N ASN A 116 -8.35 -17.63 13.36
CA ASN A 116 -7.02 -18.05 12.88
C ASN A 116 -5.97 -16.93 12.88
N GLY A 117 -6.36 -15.71 13.27
CA GLY A 117 -5.49 -14.54 13.43
C GLY A 117 -5.15 -13.84 12.12
N PHE A 118 -4.79 -12.57 12.22
CA PHE A 118 -4.61 -11.65 11.09
C PHE A 118 -3.74 -12.19 9.95
N LEU A 119 -2.60 -12.82 10.26
CA LEU A 119 -1.66 -13.29 9.24
C LEU A 119 -2.18 -14.47 8.41
N GLN A 120 -3.10 -15.28 8.93
CA GLN A 120 -3.67 -16.39 8.16
C GLN A 120 -4.83 -15.93 7.27
N MET A 121 -5.43 -14.76 7.54
CA MET A 121 -6.55 -14.24 6.76
C MET A 121 -6.17 -14.04 5.29
N GLU A 122 -4.90 -13.71 4.96
CA GLU A 122 -4.45 -13.49 3.58
C GLU A 122 -4.84 -14.65 2.63
N LYS A 123 -4.75 -15.90 3.11
CA LYS A 123 -5.05 -17.11 2.31
C LYS A 123 -6.55 -17.34 2.13
N CYS A 124 -7.36 -16.83 3.03
CA CYS A 124 -8.80 -17.05 3.07
C CYS A 124 -9.58 -15.97 2.29
N ILE A 125 -8.98 -14.80 2.03
CA ILE A 125 -9.61 -13.69 1.28
C ILE A 125 -10.21 -14.14 -0.06
N PRO A 126 -9.51 -14.90 -0.93
CA PRO A 126 -10.10 -15.31 -2.22
C PRO A 126 -11.33 -16.20 -2.05
N ALA A 127 -11.30 -17.11 -1.07
CA ALA A 127 -12.42 -18.00 -0.78
C ALA A 127 -13.63 -17.22 -0.23
N LEU A 128 -13.39 -16.25 0.66
CA LEU A 128 -14.41 -15.34 1.19
C LEU A 128 -15.12 -14.59 0.06
N PHE A 129 -14.36 -13.92 -0.82
CA PHE A 129 -14.95 -13.19 -1.94
C PHE A 129 -15.63 -14.10 -2.96
N HIS A 130 -15.16 -15.33 -3.13
CA HIS A 130 -15.85 -16.30 -3.95
C HIS A 130 -17.21 -16.69 -3.35
N THR A 131 -17.32 -16.87 -2.04
CA THR A 131 -18.61 -17.08 -1.37
C THR A 131 -19.52 -15.88 -1.56
N VAL A 132 -19.03 -14.65 -1.35
CA VAL A 132 -19.82 -13.42 -1.60
C VAL A 132 -20.34 -13.36 -3.04
N PHE A 133 -19.50 -13.73 -4.02
CA PHE A 133 -19.89 -13.88 -5.41
C PHE A 133 -21.01 -14.93 -5.61
N LEU A 134 -20.94 -16.07 -4.91
CA LEU A 134 -21.98 -17.10 -4.99
C LEU A 134 -23.29 -16.65 -4.35
N VAL A 135 -23.24 -15.92 -3.22
CA VAL A 135 -24.44 -15.30 -2.63
C VAL A 135 -25.10 -14.38 -3.64
N TRP A 136 -24.32 -13.49 -4.26
CA TRP A 136 -24.84 -12.56 -5.26
C TRP A 136 -25.41 -13.26 -6.49
N THR A 137 -24.79 -14.32 -7.01
CA THR A 137 -25.25 -14.97 -8.24
C THR A 137 -26.46 -15.89 -8.03
N ASN A 138 -26.64 -16.46 -6.84
CA ASN A 138 -27.68 -17.46 -6.59
C ASN A 138 -28.88 -16.93 -5.77
N CYS A 139 -28.73 -15.86 -4.98
CA CYS A 139 -29.83 -15.28 -4.21
C CYS A 139 -30.41 -14.05 -4.90
N GLN A 140 -31.56 -14.22 -5.59
CA GLN A 140 -32.22 -13.11 -6.30
C GLN A 140 -32.62 -11.98 -5.35
N TYR A 141 -33.07 -12.30 -4.13
CA TYR A 141 -33.43 -11.28 -3.16
C TYR A 141 -32.20 -10.47 -2.70
N TYR A 142 -31.00 -11.07 -2.68
CA TYR A 142 -29.77 -10.37 -2.26
C TYR A 142 -29.14 -9.50 -3.35
N GLN A 143 -29.56 -9.63 -4.62
CA GLN A 143 -29.05 -8.90 -5.79
C GLN A 143 -29.46 -7.41 -5.81
N ARG A 144 -29.24 -6.70 -4.70
CA ARG A 144 -29.48 -5.26 -4.57
C ARG A 144 -28.17 -4.56 -4.23
N PRO A 145 -27.74 -3.53 -4.99
CA PRO A 145 -26.51 -2.79 -4.71
C PRO A 145 -26.37 -2.33 -3.25
N ALA A 146 -27.46 -1.88 -2.62
CA ALA A 146 -27.45 -1.47 -1.22
C ALA A 146 -27.01 -2.58 -0.26
N ARG A 147 -27.45 -3.84 -0.47
CA ARG A 147 -27.15 -4.97 0.42
C ARG A 147 -25.70 -5.41 0.32
N ILE A 148 -25.20 -5.53 -0.91
CA ILE A 148 -23.80 -5.88 -1.11
C ILE A 148 -22.86 -4.78 -0.59
N VAL A 149 -23.27 -3.50 -0.69
CA VAL A 149 -22.51 -2.39 -0.09
C VAL A 149 -22.45 -2.53 1.43
N VAL A 150 -23.56 -2.86 2.10
CA VAL A 150 -23.58 -3.12 3.56
C VAL A 150 -22.60 -4.24 3.91
N LEU A 151 -22.71 -5.40 3.27
CA LEU A 151 -21.81 -6.52 3.56
C LEU A 151 -20.34 -6.17 3.30
N LEU A 152 -20.04 -5.44 2.21
CA LEU A 152 -18.66 -5.00 1.94
C LEU A 152 -18.15 -4.01 2.98
N GLN A 153 -18.97 -3.08 3.48
CA GLN A 153 -18.60 -2.17 4.56
C GLN A 153 -18.33 -2.94 5.86
N GLU A 154 -19.16 -3.92 6.19
CA GLU A 154 -18.98 -4.76 7.37
C GLU A 154 -17.72 -5.62 7.27
N LEU A 155 -17.46 -6.21 6.09
CA LEU A 155 -16.19 -6.89 5.82
C LEU A 155 -15.00 -5.93 5.97
N CYS A 156 -15.07 -4.71 5.45
CA CYS A 156 -14.02 -3.71 5.65
C CYS A 156 -13.77 -3.45 7.14
N ASN A 157 -14.82 -3.34 7.95
CA ASN A 157 -14.71 -3.11 9.39
C ASN A 157 -13.99 -4.26 10.09
N LEU A 158 -14.35 -5.51 9.77
CA LEU A 158 -13.65 -6.69 10.29
C LEU A 158 -12.15 -6.65 9.99
N PHE A 159 -11.75 -6.36 8.75
CA PHE A 159 -10.33 -6.31 8.39
C PHE A 159 -9.58 -5.18 9.09
N ILE A 160 -10.24 -4.04 9.33
CA ILE A 160 -9.68 -2.93 10.10
C ILE A 160 -9.51 -3.31 11.57
N GLU A 161 -10.51 -3.95 12.18
CA GLU A 161 -10.44 -4.43 13.56
C GLU A 161 -9.34 -5.46 13.76
N GLN A 162 -9.21 -6.41 12.84
CA GLN A 162 -8.15 -7.43 12.88
C GLN A 162 -6.76 -6.81 12.68
N ALA A 163 -6.64 -5.75 11.87
CA ALA A 163 -5.39 -5.00 11.73
C ALA A 163 -5.05 -4.23 13.02
N PHE A 164 -6.02 -3.63 13.71
CA PHE A 164 -5.79 -3.01 15.02
C PHE A 164 -5.41 -4.02 16.09
N ALA A 165 -6.00 -5.21 16.09
CA ALA A 165 -5.64 -6.28 17.02
C ALA A 165 -4.21 -6.81 16.76
N TYR A 166 -3.75 -6.76 15.51
CA TYR A 166 -2.40 -7.17 15.12
C TYR A 166 -1.33 -6.11 15.42
N LEU A 167 -1.66 -4.83 15.24
CA LEU A 167 -0.72 -3.72 15.40
C LEU A 167 -0.65 -3.25 16.86
N PRO A 168 0.56 -3.09 17.43
CA PRO A 168 0.71 -2.56 18.78
C PRO A 168 0.38 -1.05 18.83
N GLU A 169 -0.25 -0.58 19.91
CA GLU A 169 -0.61 0.83 20.09
C GLU A 169 0.62 1.77 20.13
N ASP A 170 1.75 1.25 20.59
CA ASP A 170 3.01 1.96 20.71
C ASP A 170 3.93 1.78 19.50
N LEU A 171 3.37 1.41 18.33
CA LEU A 171 4.09 1.11 17.08
C LEU A 171 5.29 2.03 16.80
N LEU A 172 5.12 3.35 16.89
CA LEU A 172 6.21 4.32 16.60
C LEU A 172 7.25 4.42 17.73
N ARG A 173 6.89 4.06 18.96
CA ARG A 173 7.75 4.16 20.16
C ARG A 173 8.68 2.97 20.32
N ARG A 174 8.42 1.87 19.61
CA ARG A 174 9.30 0.70 19.59
C ARG A 174 10.72 1.09 19.19
N GLU A 175 11.68 0.40 19.78
CA GLU A 175 13.10 0.55 19.44
C GLU A 175 13.38 -0.07 18.07
N ASP A 176 12.82 -1.26 17.82
CA ASP A 176 12.94 -1.96 16.54
C ASP A 176 11.99 -1.36 15.48
N THR A 177 12.57 -0.46 14.68
CA THR A 177 11.89 0.20 13.56
C THR A 177 11.70 -0.77 12.37
N GLU A 178 12.59 -1.75 12.21
CA GLU A 178 12.51 -2.75 11.12
C GLU A 178 11.35 -3.71 11.36
N GLU A 179 11.17 -4.18 12.59
CA GLU A 179 10.04 -5.02 12.98
C GLU A 179 8.72 -4.26 12.80
N SER A 180 8.65 -3.01 13.25
CA SER A 180 7.47 -2.15 13.11
C SER A 180 7.11 -1.93 11.63
N LEU A 181 8.11 -1.71 10.77
CA LEU A 181 7.91 -1.60 9.33
C LEU A 181 7.40 -2.92 8.73
N LEU A 182 7.96 -4.05 9.14
CA LEU A 182 7.53 -5.36 8.67
C LEU A 182 6.06 -5.65 9.02
N MET A 183 5.62 -5.28 10.21
CA MET A 183 4.22 -5.40 10.63
C MET A 183 3.30 -4.56 9.73
N ILE A 184 3.64 -3.28 9.50
CA ILE A 184 2.85 -2.40 8.63
C ILE A 184 2.83 -2.92 7.20
N LYS A 185 3.95 -3.38 6.65
CA LYS A 185 4.01 -4.00 5.31
C LYS A 185 3.10 -5.20 5.17
N LYS A 186 3.01 -6.05 6.21
CA LYS A 186 2.07 -7.18 6.23
C LYS A 186 0.62 -6.71 6.21
N VAL A 187 0.29 -5.65 6.96
CA VAL A 187 -1.06 -5.05 6.96
C VAL A 187 -1.40 -4.49 5.58
N VAL A 188 -0.54 -3.61 5.03
CA VAL A 188 -0.72 -3.00 3.70
C VAL A 188 -0.91 -4.07 2.62
N LYS A 189 -0.08 -5.12 2.63
CA LYS A 189 -0.19 -6.24 1.70
C LYS A 189 -1.54 -6.94 1.81
N LEU A 190 -1.97 -7.26 3.03
CA LEU A 190 -3.23 -7.97 3.27
C LEU A 190 -4.45 -7.14 2.86
N LEU A 191 -4.47 -5.85 3.20
CA LEU A 191 -5.52 -4.91 2.76
C LEU A 191 -5.53 -4.76 1.23
N GLY A 192 -4.35 -4.77 0.60
CA GLY A 192 -4.19 -4.81 -0.85
C GLY A 192 -4.83 -6.07 -1.46
N ARG A 193 -4.54 -7.25 -0.91
CA ARG A 193 -5.15 -8.53 -1.34
C ARG A 193 -6.68 -8.54 -1.23
N PHE A 194 -7.22 -7.91 -0.20
CA PHE A 194 -8.66 -7.73 -0.04
C PHE A 194 -9.26 -6.93 -1.19
N LYS A 195 -8.68 -5.77 -1.52
CA LYS A 195 -9.11 -4.94 -2.67
C LYS A 195 -8.93 -5.65 -4.01
N GLU A 196 -7.81 -6.34 -4.22
CA GLU A 196 -7.54 -7.13 -5.42
C GLU A 196 -8.61 -8.22 -5.62
N SER A 197 -8.97 -8.93 -4.56
CA SER A 197 -9.95 -10.02 -4.61
C SER A 197 -11.37 -9.51 -4.89
N TYR A 198 -11.75 -8.38 -4.27
CA TYR A 198 -12.99 -7.67 -4.62
C TYR A 198 -13.02 -7.30 -6.11
N GLN A 199 -11.94 -6.68 -6.60
CA GLN A 199 -11.85 -6.21 -7.98
C GLN A 199 -11.92 -7.39 -8.96
N ALA A 200 -11.25 -8.50 -8.67
CA ALA A 200 -11.30 -9.72 -9.46
C ALA A 200 -12.73 -10.29 -9.55
N GLN A 201 -13.49 -10.34 -8.44
CA GLN A 201 -14.88 -10.80 -8.49
C GLN A 201 -15.81 -9.80 -9.20
N LYS A 202 -15.59 -8.49 -9.02
CA LYS A 202 -16.34 -7.46 -9.74
C LYS A 202 -16.16 -7.58 -11.26
N GLU A 203 -14.93 -7.76 -11.72
CA GLU A 203 -14.61 -7.96 -13.13
C GLU A 203 -15.19 -9.28 -13.66
N ARG A 204 -15.13 -10.35 -12.87
CA ARG A 204 -15.75 -11.63 -13.21
C ARG A 204 -17.27 -11.49 -13.39
N LEU A 205 -17.95 -10.79 -12.49
CA LEU A 205 -19.39 -10.51 -12.61
C LEU A 205 -19.70 -9.69 -13.86
N ALA A 206 -18.91 -8.66 -14.14
CA ALA A 206 -19.09 -7.83 -15.34
C ALA A 206 -18.95 -8.63 -16.65
N ARG A 207 -18.12 -9.69 -16.67
CA ARG A 207 -17.99 -10.59 -17.82
C ARG A 207 -19.16 -11.58 -17.93
N GLN A 208 -19.78 -11.92 -16.81
CA GLN A 208 -20.87 -12.89 -16.74
C GLN A 208 -22.22 -12.19 -17.00
N GLN A 209 -22.66 -12.15 -18.25
CA GLN A 209 -23.89 -11.46 -18.68
C GLN A 209 -25.19 -11.99 -18.06
N THR A 210 -25.15 -13.11 -17.33
CA THR A 210 -26.33 -13.76 -16.74
C THR A 210 -26.82 -13.12 -15.45
N CYS A 211 -25.99 -12.31 -14.78
CA CYS A 211 -26.30 -11.71 -13.49
C CYS A 211 -26.03 -10.20 -13.52
N PRO A 212 -26.78 -9.38 -12.76
CA PRO A 212 -26.51 -7.95 -12.68
C PRO A 212 -25.10 -7.70 -12.11
N PRO A 213 -24.33 -6.76 -12.68
CA PRO A 213 -23.02 -6.42 -12.14
C PRO A 213 -23.14 -5.66 -10.81
N TRP A 214 -22.02 -5.57 -10.08
CA TRP A 214 -21.89 -4.66 -8.95
C TRP A 214 -21.74 -3.22 -9.42
N ASP A 215 -22.89 -2.60 -9.69
CA ASP A 215 -22.99 -1.23 -10.16
C ASP A 215 -23.24 -0.25 -9.02
N PHE A 216 -22.14 0.25 -8.45
CA PHE A 216 -22.14 1.30 -7.44
C PHE A 216 -20.76 1.97 -7.34
N PRO A 217 -20.70 3.26 -6.97
CA PRO A 217 -19.44 3.92 -6.63
C PRO A 217 -18.69 3.18 -5.52
N SER A 218 -17.42 2.84 -5.76
CA SER A 218 -16.61 2.09 -4.78
C SER A 218 -16.43 2.87 -3.46
N ALA A 219 -16.51 4.19 -3.49
CA ALA A 219 -16.49 5.03 -2.30
C ALA A 219 -17.62 4.69 -1.30
N MET A 220 -18.78 4.20 -1.76
CA MET A 220 -19.87 3.80 -0.86
C MET A 220 -19.46 2.63 0.03
N ALA A 221 -18.73 1.63 -0.50
CA ALA A 221 -18.28 0.49 0.30
C ALA A 221 -16.94 0.75 1.03
N PHE A 222 -16.03 1.49 0.40
CA PHE A 222 -14.62 1.50 0.84
C PHE A 222 -14.12 2.83 1.43
N SER A 223 -14.92 3.89 1.56
CA SER A 223 -14.40 5.19 2.01
C SER A 223 -13.67 5.17 3.37
N ARG A 224 -14.14 4.37 4.33
CA ARG A 224 -13.47 4.17 5.63
C ARG A 224 -12.22 3.31 5.48
N PHE A 225 -12.32 2.23 4.72
CA PHE A 225 -11.20 1.32 4.42
C PHE A 225 -10.05 2.03 3.71
N ASP A 226 -10.35 2.85 2.70
CA ASP A 226 -9.36 3.59 1.93
C ASP A 226 -8.66 4.64 2.81
N ARG A 227 -9.37 5.27 3.76
CA ARG A 227 -8.74 6.15 4.76
C ARG A 227 -7.78 5.39 5.67
N PHE A 228 -8.17 4.22 6.16
CA PHE A 228 -7.28 3.37 6.97
C PHE A 228 -6.06 2.89 6.17
N MET A 229 -6.26 2.39 4.95
CA MET A 229 -5.20 1.96 4.03
C MET A 229 -4.21 3.10 3.76
N ASN A 230 -4.72 4.31 3.50
CA ASN A 230 -3.87 5.49 3.32
C ASN A 230 -3.03 5.78 4.57
N ARG A 231 -3.61 5.70 5.77
CA ARG A 231 -2.84 5.86 7.01
C ARG A 231 -1.74 4.80 7.15
N MET A 232 -2.02 3.54 6.81
CA MET A 232 -1.00 2.48 6.84
C MET A 232 0.14 2.76 5.85
N LEU A 233 -0.15 3.23 4.64
CA LEU A 233 0.85 3.64 3.65
C LEU A 233 1.68 4.85 4.11
N GLN A 234 1.06 5.81 4.80
CA GLN A 234 1.78 6.94 5.40
C GLN A 234 2.78 6.46 6.47
N LEU A 235 2.35 5.54 7.34
CA LEU A 235 3.22 4.95 8.37
C LEU A 235 4.33 4.10 7.78
N GLU A 236 4.04 3.34 6.72
CA GLU A 236 5.05 2.58 5.96
C GLU A 236 6.15 3.51 5.44
N ASN A 237 5.77 4.56 4.70
CA ASN A 237 6.71 5.53 4.13
C ASN A 237 7.53 6.24 5.21
N LEU A 238 6.89 6.56 6.35
CA LEU A 238 7.54 7.18 7.48
C LEU A 238 8.65 6.27 8.04
N LEU A 239 8.32 5.02 8.34
CA LEU A 239 9.27 4.04 8.89
C LEU A 239 10.38 3.70 7.91
N GLU A 240 10.08 3.56 6.61
CA GLU A 240 11.10 3.41 5.56
C GLU A 240 12.06 4.60 5.54
N THR A 241 11.52 5.82 5.63
CA THR A 241 12.34 7.04 5.69
C THR A 241 13.21 7.08 6.94
N VAL A 242 12.71 6.63 8.09
CA VAL A 242 13.52 6.52 9.30
C VAL A 242 14.71 5.58 9.10
N LEU A 243 14.48 4.38 8.59
CA LEU A 243 15.54 3.40 8.35
C LEU A 243 16.58 3.89 7.34
N GLU A 244 16.13 4.54 6.27
CA GLU A 244 17.04 5.07 5.25
C GLU A 244 17.94 6.18 5.79
N PHE A 245 17.39 7.09 6.60
CA PHE A 245 18.16 8.19 7.20
C PHE A 245 19.03 7.74 8.38
N GLN A 246 18.70 6.64 9.07
CA GLN A 246 19.60 6.03 10.07
C GLN A 246 20.94 5.62 9.47
N ARG A 247 20.99 5.30 8.17
CA ARG A 247 22.26 4.98 7.47
C ARG A 247 23.24 6.15 7.45
N MET A 248 22.76 7.39 7.63
CA MET A 248 23.62 8.58 7.74
C MET A 248 24.51 8.55 8.97
N GLU A 249 24.15 7.82 10.03
CA GLU A 249 24.97 7.71 11.24
C GLU A 249 26.38 7.18 10.94
N LYS A 250 26.49 6.25 9.99
CA LYS A 250 27.74 5.60 9.60
C LYS A 250 28.43 6.28 8.42
N LEU A 251 27.90 7.42 7.96
CA LEU A 251 28.42 8.12 6.79
C LEU A 251 29.58 9.02 7.18
N GLU A 252 30.79 8.60 6.80
CA GLU A 252 32.02 9.37 7.01
C GLU A 252 32.73 9.67 5.68
N PHE A 253 33.27 10.89 5.57
CA PHE A 253 34.09 11.30 4.42
C PHE A 253 35.57 11.33 4.80
N GLY A 254 36.39 10.73 3.94
CA GLY A 254 37.85 10.84 4.00
C GLY A 254 38.38 12.07 3.25
N GLY A 255 39.70 12.28 3.31
CA GLY A 255 40.41 13.34 2.57
C GLY A 255 40.56 14.66 3.32
N GLY A 256 41.20 15.66 2.68
CA GLY A 256 41.61 16.91 3.35
C GLY A 256 40.47 17.76 3.91
N LYS A 257 39.26 17.67 3.32
CA LYS A 257 38.02 18.29 3.83
C LYS A 257 37.03 17.28 4.40
N GLY A 258 37.42 16.00 4.52
CA GLY A 258 36.53 14.92 4.93
C GLY A 258 35.90 15.16 6.31
N ARG A 259 36.71 15.60 7.29
CA ARG A 259 36.23 15.95 8.63
C ARG A 259 35.11 17.01 8.62
N LEU A 260 35.25 18.06 7.82
CA LEU A 260 34.24 19.11 7.69
C LEU A 260 32.91 18.54 7.17
N TYR A 261 32.97 17.64 6.19
CA TYR A 261 31.77 17.01 5.63
C TYR A 261 31.12 16.01 6.58
N SER A 262 31.93 15.22 7.31
CA SER A 262 31.43 14.31 8.34
C SER A 262 30.74 15.06 9.48
N GLU A 263 31.30 16.19 9.94
CA GLU A 263 30.67 17.05 10.97
C GLU A 263 29.34 17.63 10.49
N GLN A 264 29.23 18.03 9.21
CA GLN A 264 27.97 18.52 8.64
C GLN A 264 26.91 17.42 8.50
N VAL A 265 27.29 16.20 8.09
CA VAL A 265 26.38 15.05 8.06
C VAL A 265 25.91 14.70 9.47
N ALA A 266 26.81 14.64 10.45
CA ALA A 266 26.47 14.37 11.84
C ALA A 266 25.47 15.39 12.39
N LYS A 267 25.61 16.67 12.03
CA LYS A 267 24.64 17.71 12.38
C LYS A 267 23.27 17.47 11.75
N ILE A 268 23.22 17.17 10.45
CA ILE A 268 21.95 16.84 9.76
C ILE A 268 21.28 15.62 10.40
N HIS A 269 22.07 14.58 10.68
CA HIS A 269 21.59 13.36 11.33
C HIS A 269 21.05 13.65 12.73
N SER A 270 21.76 14.42 13.56
CA SER A 270 21.28 14.80 14.90
C SER A 270 19.97 15.58 14.86
N GLU A 271 19.83 16.55 13.95
CA GLU A 271 18.58 17.29 13.77
C GLU A 271 17.43 16.38 13.33
N PHE A 272 17.71 15.42 12.44
CA PHE A 272 16.76 14.40 12.01
C PHE A 272 16.33 13.50 13.16
N THR A 273 17.27 12.96 13.94
CA THR A 273 16.99 12.10 15.10
C THR A 273 16.13 12.83 16.13
N ASN A 274 16.43 14.11 16.41
CA ASN A 274 15.62 14.94 17.32
C ASN A 274 14.19 15.11 16.79
N HIS A 275 14.01 15.28 15.48
CA HIS A 275 12.69 15.37 14.87
C HIS A 275 11.92 14.05 14.97
N CYS A 276 12.57 12.91 14.75
CA CYS A 276 11.97 11.59 14.94
C CYS A 276 11.60 11.34 16.40
N GLN A 277 12.44 11.72 17.37
CA GLN A 277 12.13 11.60 18.79
C GLN A 277 10.89 12.41 19.17
N ALA A 278 10.77 13.65 18.67
CA ALA A 278 9.57 14.47 18.89
C ALA A 278 8.29 13.78 18.36
N LEU A 279 8.38 13.11 17.21
CA LEU A 279 7.27 12.33 16.65
C LEU A 279 6.93 11.11 17.53
N LYS A 280 7.94 10.34 17.99
CA LYS A 280 7.72 9.18 18.88
C LYS A 280 7.04 9.57 20.19
N HIS A 281 7.39 10.74 20.74
CA HIS A 281 6.81 11.27 21.96
C HIS A 281 5.57 12.14 21.75
N SER A 282 5.04 12.22 20.52
CA SER A 282 3.76 12.88 20.29
C SER A 282 2.65 12.19 21.07
N LYS A 283 1.68 12.99 21.50
CA LYS A 283 0.46 12.53 22.17
C LYS A 283 -0.56 11.93 21.19
N ASN A 284 -0.40 12.20 19.89
CA ASN A 284 -1.32 11.72 18.88
C ASN A 284 -1.15 10.22 18.64
N ASN A 285 -2.26 9.51 18.51
CA ASN A 285 -2.23 8.09 18.13
C ASN A 285 -2.00 7.98 16.61
N PRO A 286 -0.87 7.40 16.15
CA PRO A 286 -0.61 7.21 14.71
C PRO A 286 -1.64 6.31 14.02
N LEU A 287 -2.25 5.39 14.77
CA LEU A 287 -3.24 4.44 14.27
C LEU A 287 -4.65 5.05 14.18
N ASP A 288 -4.90 6.20 14.80
CA ASP A 288 -6.16 6.94 14.64
C ASP A 288 -6.20 7.65 13.29
N PHE A 289 -6.74 6.96 12.29
CA PHE A 289 -6.89 7.43 10.92
C PHE A 289 -8.00 8.49 10.74
N THR A 290 -8.69 8.89 11.81
CA THR A 290 -9.66 10.00 11.81
C THR A 290 -9.07 11.31 12.32
N SER A 291 -7.91 11.24 12.99
CA SER A 291 -7.24 12.40 13.56
C SER A 291 -6.60 13.30 12.50
N GLN A 292 -7.03 14.57 12.46
CA GLN A 292 -6.39 15.63 11.68
C GLN A 292 -5.03 16.03 12.28
N ALA A 293 -4.85 15.89 13.59
CA ALA A 293 -3.61 16.27 14.27
C ALA A 293 -2.42 15.44 13.78
N PHE A 294 -2.60 14.13 13.58
CA PHE A 294 -1.56 13.29 12.98
C PHE A 294 -1.30 13.67 11.52
N GLU A 295 -2.33 14.02 10.75
CA GLU A 295 -2.15 14.43 9.36
C GLU A 295 -1.29 15.70 9.26
N ASP A 296 -1.49 16.66 10.16
CA ASP A 296 -0.68 17.88 10.23
C ASP A 296 0.78 17.59 10.66
N GLU A 297 0.99 16.68 11.62
CA GLU A 297 2.31 16.20 12.04
C GLU A 297 3.03 15.48 10.89
N HIS A 298 2.35 14.58 10.19
CA HIS A 298 2.89 13.86 9.06
C HIS A 298 3.23 14.79 7.88
N ASN A 299 2.42 15.80 7.62
CA ASN A 299 2.73 16.84 6.61
C ASN A 299 3.90 17.74 7.05
N THR A 300 4.08 17.95 8.35
CA THR A 300 5.27 18.61 8.91
C THR A 300 6.51 17.75 8.74
N PHE A 301 6.42 16.46 9.04
CA PHE A 301 7.48 15.48 8.83
C PHE A 301 7.93 15.46 7.36
N LYS A 302 7.00 15.31 6.41
CA LYS A 302 7.31 15.35 4.97
C LYS A 302 8.09 16.60 4.54
N ARG A 303 7.68 17.78 5.04
CA ARG A 303 8.40 19.04 4.77
C ARG A 303 9.81 19.04 5.34
N ARG A 304 10.01 18.50 6.53
CA ARG A 304 11.34 18.36 7.17
C ARG A 304 12.21 17.36 6.41
N ILE A 305 11.68 16.21 6.00
CA ILE A 305 12.40 15.25 5.15
C ILE A 305 12.87 15.92 3.86
N ALA A 306 11.99 16.66 3.18
CA ALA A 306 12.37 17.37 1.96
C ALA A 306 13.50 18.39 2.18
N ASP A 307 13.57 19.05 3.35
CA ASP A 307 14.68 19.93 3.72
C ASP A 307 15.99 19.14 3.95
N PHE A 308 15.93 18.06 4.74
CA PHE A 308 17.08 17.20 4.98
C PHE A 308 17.64 16.59 3.70
N GLU A 309 16.78 16.12 2.79
CA GLU A 309 17.18 15.61 1.48
C GLU A 309 17.92 16.68 0.64
N ARG A 310 17.48 17.96 0.66
CA ARG A 310 18.19 19.05 -0.05
C ARG A 310 19.56 19.31 0.56
N ARG A 311 19.62 19.41 1.88
CA ARG A 311 20.85 19.70 2.61
C ARG A 311 21.87 18.59 2.41
N LEU A 312 21.43 17.34 2.52
CA LEU A 312 22.27 16.17 2.25
C LEU A 312 22.71 16.17 0.78
N ALA A 313 21.81 16.33 -0.18
CA ALA A 313 22.18 16.35 -1.60
C ALA A 313 23.21 17.43 -1.94
N ASN A 314 23.03 18.65 -1.43
CA ASN A 314 23.97 19.74 -1.63
C ASN A 314 25.35 19.42 -1.02
N LEU A 315 25.36 18.84 0.18
CA LEU A 315 26.59 18.39 0.85
C LEU A 315 27.32 17.31 0.04
N LEU A 316 26.58 16.33 -0.46
CA LEU A 316 27.10 15.27 -1.31
C LEU A 316 27.68 15.82 -2.62
N CYS A 317 27.01 16.79 -3.24
CA CYS A 317 27.53 17.48 -4.43
C CYS A 317 28.82 18.25 -4.15
N LEU A 318 28.94 18.92 -3.01
CA LEU A 318 30.16 19.63 -2.62
C LEU A 318 31.32 18.68 -2.36
N ALA A 319 31.07 17.62 -1.59
CA ALA A 319 32.08 16.59 -1.32
C ALA A 319 32.51 15.87 -2.61
N PHE A 320 31.60 15.65 -3.55
CA PHE A 320 31.94 15.08 -4.85
C PHE A 320 32.82 16.03 -5.70
N LYS A 321 32.53 17.34 -5.70
CA LYS A 321 33.34 18.35 -6.41
C LYS A 321 34.77 18.46 -5.87
N ASP A 322 34.98 18.20 -4.59
CA ASP A 322 36.29 18.23 -3.95
C ASP A 322 37.12 16.95 -4.15
N CYS A 323 36.60 15.95 -4.88
CA CYS A 323 37.34 14.73 -5.19
C CYS A 323 38.51 15.01 -6.15
N THR A 324 39.74 14.66 -5.76
CA THR A 324 40.96 14.97 -6.53
C THR A 324 41.32 13.91 -7.58
N GLY A 325 40.32 13.38 -8.30
CA GLY A 325 40.53 12.40 -9.38
C GLY A 325 39.49 11.28 -9.44
N LEU A 326 39.61 10.44 -10.47
CA LEU A 326 38.63 9.41 -10.80
C LEU A 326 38.44 8.37 -9.68
N GLU A 327 39.51 7.90 -9.05
CA GLU A 327 39.42 6.89 -7.98
C GLU A 327 38.68 7.43 -6.75
N ALA A 328 38.97 8.66 -6.34
CA ALA A 328 38.30 9.32 -5.22
C ALA A 328 36.81 9.55 -5.53
N ALA A 329 36.49 10.02 -6.74
CA ALA A 329 35.12 10.21 -7.20
C ALA A 329 34.31 8.90 -7.23
N LEU A 330 34.92 7.79 -7.67
CA LEU A 330 34.28 6.47 -7.67
C LEU A 330 34.05 5.93 -6.27
N LYS A 331 35.03 6.07 -5.35
CA LYS A 331 34.85 5.70 -3.94
C LYS A 331 33.73 6.51 -3.28
N MET A 332 33.68 7.80 -3.55
CA MET A 332 32.61 8.69 -3.08
C MET A 332 31.25 8.21 -3.61
N LEU A 333 31.15 7.85 -4.89
CA LEU A 333 29.90 7.37 -5.48
C LEU A 333 29.43 6.05 -4.86
N MET A 334 30.34 5.15 -4.47
CA MET A 334 29.98 3.92 -3.75
C MET A 334 29.39 4.21 -2.36
N ILE A 335 29.93 5.20 -1.64
CA ILE A 335 29.43 5.62 -0.33
C ILE A 335 28.05 6.30 -0.46
N VAL A 336 27.88 7.11 -1.50
CA VAL A 336 26.67 7.91 -1.73
C VAL A 336 25.54 7.12 -2.40
N GLY A 337 25.88 6.05 -3.13
CA GLY A 337 24.96 5.23 -3.91
C GLY A 337 23.61 4.96 -3.26
N PRO A 338 23.57 4.51 -1.99
CA PRO A 338 22.29 4.22 -1.36
C PRO A 338 21.40 5.44 -1.10
N PHE A 339 21.97 6.63 -0.95
CA PHE A 339 21.20 7.88 -0.82
C PHE A 339 20.67 8.37 -2.17
N LEU A 340 21.22 7.89 -3.29
CA LEU A 340 20.74 8.24 -4.64
C LEU A 340 19.46 7.47 -5.03
N GLU A 341 19.03 6.49 -4.24
CA GLU A 341 17.72 5.85 -4.38
C GLU A 341 16.58 6.87 -4.11
N ARG A 342 16.84 7.87 -3.27
CA ARG A 342 15.94 8.99 -3.02
C ARG A 342 15.89 9.91 -4.24
N ARG A 343 14.69 10.03 -4.83
CA ARG A 343 14.45 10.82 -6.05
C ARG A 343 14.99 12.25 -5.96
N GLN A 344 14.77 12.95 -4.85
CA GLN A 344 15.18 14.34 -4.71
C GLN A 344 16.71 14.49 -4.64
N ILE A 345 17.39 13.59 -3.93
CA ILE A 345 18.86 13.55 -3.86
C ILE A 345 19.43 13.22 -5.24
N SER A 346 18.87 12.19 -5.90
CA SER A 346 19.26 11.79 -7.25
C SER A 346 19.19 12.93 -8.26
N GLN A 347 18.10 13.70 -8.24
CA GLN A 347 17.90 14.85 -9.14
C GLN A 347 18.93 15.95 -8.91
N LEU A 348 19.21 16.30 -7.66
CA LEU A 348 20.18 17.34 -7.30
C LEU A 348 21.63 16.89 -7.52
N PHE A 349 21.92 15.61 -7.35
CA PHE A 349 23.22 15.02 -7.61
C PHE A 349 23.51 14.79 -9.09
N GLY A 350 22.47 14.78 -9.93
CA GLY A 350 22.56 14.54 -11.37
C GLY A 350 23.70 15.26 -12.11
N PRO A 351 23.92 16.57 -11.90
CA PRO A 351 25.02 17.31 -12.53
C PRO A 351 26.42 16.76 -12.21
N SER A 352 26.62 16.16 -11.02
CA SER A 352 27.90 15.58 -10.57
C SER A 352 28.35 14.40 -11.45
N PHE A 353 27.43 13.70 -12.11
CA PHE A 353 27.79 12.67 -13.09
C PHE A 353 28.52 13.23 -14.31
N THR A 354 28.29 14.50 -14.66
CA THR A 354 29.05 15.17 -15.73
C THR A 354 30.50 15.37 -15.31
N LEU A 355 30.73 15.73 -14.04
CA LEU A 355 32.07 15.85 -13.47
C LEU A 355 32.77 14.48 -13.41
N LEU A 356 32.05 13.41 -13.08
CA LEU A 356 32.59 12.05 -13.15
C LEU A 356 33.06 11.68 -14.57
N GLN A 357 32.26 12.04 -15.58
CA GLN A 357 32.64 11.83 -16.98
C GLN A 357 33.89 12.64 -17.35
N GLN A 358 34.04 13.86 -16.84
CA GLN A 358 35.25 14.67 -17.04
C GLN A 358 36.47 14.00 -16.42
N HIS A 359 36.41 13.59 -15.14
CA HIS A 359 37.51 12.87 -14.50
C HIS A 359 37.90 11.58 -15.24
N PHE A 360 36.92 10.85 -15.80
CA PHE A 360 37.20 9.68 -16.62
C PHE A 360 37.88 10.05 -17.96
N SER A 361 37.49 11.16 -18.55
CA SER A 361 38.09 11.70 -19.78
C SER A 361 39.55 12.11 -19.54
N ASP A 362 39.80 12.86 -18.48
CA ASP A 362 41.14 13.32 -18.10
C ASP A 362 42.07 12.12 -17.82
N GLU A 363 41.55 11.08 -17.18
CA GLU A 363 42.33 9.85 -16.92
C GLU A 363 42.70 9.11 -18.21
N LEU A 364 41.82 9.06 -19.20
CA LEU A 364 42.12 8.50 -20.52
C LEU A 364 43.18 9.32 -21.26
N GLU A 365 43.10 10.65 -21.20
CA GLU A 365 44.09 11.55 -21.80
C GLU A 365 45.46 11.39 -21.12
N ASN A 366 45.49 11.25 -19.79
CA ASN A 366 46.70 10.95 -19.02
C ASN A 366 47.33 9.62 -19.45
N CYS A 367 46.53 8.56 -19.58
CA CYS A 367 47.01 7.27 -20.09
C CYS A 367 47.56 7.38 -21.52
N GLN A 368 46.90 8.13 -22.39
CA GLN A 368 47.38 8.37 -23.75
C GLN A 368 48.71 9.14 -23.77
N PHE A 369 48.87 10.13 -22.91
CA PHE A 369 50.13 10.86 -22.75
C PHE A 369 51.27 9.95 -22.28
N LEU A 370 51.02 9.09 -21.27
CA LEU A 370 52.00 8.12 -20.78
C LEU A 370 52.48 7.17 -21.90
N ILE A 371 51.58 6.72 -22.77
CA ILE A 371 51.92 5.89 -23.93
C ILE A 371 52.80 6.65 -24.93
N LYS A 372 52.42 7.86 -25.32
CA LYS A 372 53.23 8.69 -26.22
C LYS A 372 54.62 8.98 -25.64
N SER A 373 54.71 9.27 -24.34
CA SER A 373 55.99 9.53 -23.67
C SER A 373 56.91 8.30 -23.68
N GLN A 374 56.37 7.09 -23.46
CA GLN A 374 57.17 5.87 -23.52
C GLN A 374 57.63 5.55 -24.96
N LEU A 375 56.77 5.80 -25.96
CA LEU A 375 57.13 5.63 -27.36
C LEU A 375 58.27 6.53 -27.81
N ASN A 376 58.43 7.70 -27.19
CA ASN A 376 59.53 8.62 -27.50
C ASN A 376 60.82 8.29 -26.74
N GLN A 377 60.79 7.41 -25.73
CA GLN A 377 61.94 7.02 -24.89
C GLN A 377 62.45 5.59 -25.21
N VAL A 378 62.39 5.19 -26.49
CA VAL A 378 62.82 3.86 -26.94
C VAL A 378 64.26 3.58 -26.49
N GLY A 379 64.42 2.56 -25.64
CA GLY A 379 65.73 2.10 -25.13
C GLY A 379 65.99 2.31 -23.63
N SER A 380 65.16 3.10 -22.92
CA SER A 380 65.19 3.16 -21.45
C SER A 380 64.33 2.04 -20.85
N GLY A 381 64.85 1.32 -19.85
CA GLY A 381 64.09 0.26 -19.19
C GLY A 381 62.82 0.78 -18.51
N VAL A 382 61.66 0.28 -18.95
CA VAL A 382 60.33 0.72 -18.46
C VAL A 382 60.08 0.32 -17.00
N THR A 383 60.73 -0.75 -16.54
CA THR A 383 60.62 -1.27 -15.16
C THR A 383 62.00 -1.66 -14.63
N LYS A 384 62.28 -1.35 -13.36
CA LYS A 384 63.55 -1.71 -12.73
C LYS A 384 63.69 -3.24 -12.67
N ASN A 385 64.87 -3.76 -12.99
CA ASN A 385 65.24 -5.18 -12.86
C ASN A 385 64.41 -6.16 -13.71
N MET A 386 63.85 -5.73 -14.84
CA MET A 386 63.16 -6.61 -15.79
C MET A 386 63.79 -6.51 -17.18
N ALA A 387 63.78 -7.63 -17.92
CA ALA A 387 64.13 -7.64 -19.34
C ALA A 387 63.19 -6.71 -20.12
N TYR A 388 63.71 -6.04 -21.15
CA TYR A 388 63.01 -4.99 -21.90
C TYR A 388 61.59 -5.41 -22.34
N THR A 389 61.46 -6.52 -23.07
CA THR A 389 60.18 -7.02 -23.59
C THR A 389 59.19 -7.34 -22.47
N SER A 390 59.63 -8.01 -21.41
CA SER A 390 58.78 -8.33 -20.26
C SER A 390 58.35 -7.08 -19.48
N GLY A 391 59.21 -6.07 -19.41
CA GLY A 391 58.92 -4.79 -18.78
C GLY A 391 57.87 -3.98 -19.53
N VAL A 392 57.97 -3.94 -20.87
CA VAL A 392 56.98 -3.28 -21.74
C VAL A 392 55.61 -3.95 -21.63
N LEU A 393 55.56 -5.28 -21.72
CA LEU A 393 54.30 -6.04 -21.59
C LEU A 393 53.62 -5.83 -20.22
N LYS A 394 54.41 -5.87 -19.14
CA LYS A 394 53.88 -5.61 -17.79
C LYS A 394 53.32 -4.19 -17.66
N TRP A 395 54.01 -3.20 -18.21
CA TRP A 395 53.59 -1.80 -18.18
C TRP A 395 52.30 -1.57 -19.00
N ALA A 396 52.20 -2.15 -20.19
CA ALA A 396 50.98 -2.11 -20.99
C ALA A 396 49.80 -2.76 -20.26
N LYS A 397 50.02 -3.90 -19.61
CA LYS A 397 49.00 -4.56 -18.76
C LYS A 397 48.55 -3.66 -17.60
N MET A 398 49.48 -2.99 -16.90
CA MET A 398 49.15 -2.08 -15.80
C MET A 398 48.33 -0.87 -16.26
N LEU A 399 48.63 -0.29 -17.43
CA LEU A 399 47.84 0.80 -18.00
C LEU A 399 46.44 0.35 -18.43
N LYS A 400 46.33 -0.88 -18.97
CA LYS A 400 45.03 -1.47 -19.30
C LYS A 400 44.18 -1.65 -18.05
N GLU A 401 44.73 -2.26 -17.00
CA GLU A 401 44.05 -2.46 -15.71
C GLU A 401 43.63 -1.13 -15.06
N ARG A 402 44.44 -0.08 -15.22
CA ARG A 402 44.17 1.28 -14.73
C ARG A 402 42.93 1.92 -15.36
N ILE A 403 42.55 1.54 -16.58
CA ILE A 403 41.34 2.03 -17.28
C ILE A 403 40.16 1.08 -17.08
N GLU A 404 40.41 -0.23 -17.16
CA GLU A 404 39.34 -1.25 -17.07
C GLU A 404 38.71 -1.28 -15.68
N THR A 405 39.51 -1.20 -14.60
CA THR A 405 38.98 -1.30 -13.24
C THR A 405 38.00 -0.15 -12.89
N PRO A 406 38.32 1.13 -13.18
CA PRO A 406 37.34 2.22 -13.05
C PRO A 406 36.14 2.06 -13.97
N TRP A 407 36.32 1.55 -15.19
CA TRP A 407 35.25 1.37 -16.18
C TRP A 407 34.22 0.34 -15.74
N GLU A 408 34.64 -0.80 -15.20
CA GLU A 408 33.73 -1.82 -14.67
C GLU A 408 32.89 -1.29 -13.51
N LYS A 409 33.52 -0.54 -12.59
CA LYS A 409 32.82 0.14 -11.48
C LYS A 409 31.87 1.20 -11.97
N PHE A 410 32.26 1.98 -12.97
CA PHE A 410 31.40 2.97 -13.60
C PHE A 410 30.18 2.30 -14.25
N ARG A 411 30.38 1.20 -14.98
CA ARG A 411 29.32 0.45 -15.65
C ARG A 411 28.31 -0.14 -14.65
N SER A 412 28.78 -0.77 -13.56
CA SER A 412 27.90 -1.34 -12.55
C SER A 412 27.05 -0.27 -11.84
N LEU A 413 27.62 0.90 -11.56
CA LEU A 413 26.90 2.02 -10.97
C LEU A 413 25.87 2.64 -11.94
N PHE A 414 26.18 2.68 -13.24
CA PHE A 414 25.26 3.18 -14.24
C PHE A 414 24.12 2.21 -14.55
N ASP A 415 24.36 0.90 -14.68
CA ASP A 415 23.30 -0.09 -14.91
C ASP A 415 22.24 -0.08 -13.79
N MET A 416 22.62 0.27 -12.55
CA MET A 416 21.70 0.51 -11.43
C MET A 416 20.90 1.83 -11.58
N SER A 417 21.47 2.87 -12.18
CA SER A 417 20.85 4.20 -12.35
C SER A 417 20.07 4.40 -13.66
N VAL A 418 20.25 3.53 -14.66
CA VAL A 418 19.74 3.65 -16.04
C VAL A 418 18.20 3.59 -16.12
N LYS A 419 17.49 3.20 -15.06
CA LYS A 419 16.03 3.43 -14.99
C LYS A 419 15.65 4.92 -14.94
N ASN A 420 16.54 5.82 -14.52
CA ASN A 420 16.21 7.24 -14.27
C ASN A 420 17.00 8.28 -15.10
N MET A 421 18.00 7.90 -15.90
CA MET A 421 18.75 8.86 -16.74
C MET A 421 18.95 8.35 -18.18
N LYS A 422 18.08 8.78 -19.10
CA LYS A 422 18.17 8.45 -20.54
C LYS A 422 19.19 9.30 -21.34
N ILE A 423 19.71 10.39 -20.77
CA ILE A 423 20.47 11.41 -21.53
C ILE A 423 22.00 11.14 -21.55
N SER A 424 22.52 10.31 -20.65
CA SER A 424 23.96 9.97 -20.55
C SER A 424 24.44 8.88 -21.52
N LEU A 425 23.53 8.09 -22.09
CA LEU A 425 23.84 6.92 -22.95
C LEU A 425 24.53 7.27 -24.28
N TYR A 426 24.24 8.44 -24.88
CA TYR A 426 24.78 8.78 -26.21
C TYR A 426 26.26 9.22 -26.17
N ARG A 427 26.67 9.92 -25.10
CA ARG A 427 28.10 10.21 -24.86
C ARG A 427 28.85 8.96 -24.37
N TYR A 428 28.16 8.06 -23.68
CA TYR A 428 28.67 6.79 -23.16
C TYR A 428 29.09 5.81 -24.27
N CYS A 429 28.27 5.58 -25.30
CA CYS A 429 28.65 4.74 -26.45
C CYS A 429 29.87 5.31 -27.20
N ARG A 430 29.98 6.64 -27.29
CA ARG A 430 31.12 7.32 -27.92
C ARG A 430 32.42 7.21 -27.11
N PHE A 431 32.32 7.11 -25.78
CA PHE A 431 33.44 6.86 -24.89
C PHE A 431 33.88 5.39 -24.88
N GLY A 432 32.94 4.45 -24.86
CA GLY A 432 33.23 3.02 -25.02
C GLY A 432 34.01 2.73 -26.31
N LEU A 433 33.58 3.31 -27.44
CA LEU A 433 34.30 3.23 -28.72
C LEU A 433 35.74 3.81 -28.66
N LYS A 434 35.99 4.85 -27.85
CA LYS A 434 37.35 5.37 -27.64
C LYS A 434 38.21 4.41 -26.82
N ILE A 435 37.64 3.77 -25.79
CA ILE A 435 38.34 2.79 -24.94
C ILE A 435 38.65 1.54 -25.75
N ASP A 436 37.71 1.02 -26.54
CA ASP A 436 37.92 -0.15 -27.39
C ASP A 436 39.02 0.12 -28.43
N ASN A 437 39.03 1.31 -29.04
CA ASN A 437 40.12 1.74 -29.93
C ASN A 437 41.47 1.88 -29.21
N THR A 438 41.48 2.33 -27.94
CA THR A 438 42.71 2.45 -27.14
C THR A 438 43.20 1.08 -26.65
N SER A 439 42.29 0.15 -26.36
CA SER A 439 42.57 -1.25 -26.02
C SER A 439 43.12 -2.00 -27.21
N LEU A 440 42.53 -1.82 -28.40
CA LEU A 440 43.06 -2.33 -29.68
C LEU A 440 44.44 -1.76 -30.00
N PHE A 441 44.67 -0.48 -29.74
CA PHE A 441 45.99 0.15 -29.87
C PHE A 441 47.02 -0.43 -28.87
N MET A 442 46.62 -0.69 -27.63
CA MET A 442 47.49 -1.30 -26.62
C MET A 442 47.75 -2.79 -26.86
N GLN A 443 46.86 -3.49 -27.58
CA GLN A 443 47.07 -4.86 -28.07
C GLN A 443 48.02 -4.93 -29.28
N SER A 444 48.35 -3.79 -29.90
CA SER A 444 49.27 -3.71 -31.06
C SER A 444 50.75 -3.50 -30.67
N PHE A 445 51.04 -3.42 -29.36
CA PHE A 445 52.36 -3.56 -28.76
C PHE A 445 52.52 -4.96 -28.17
#